data_AF-A0A5C6D8B5-F1
#
_entry.id   AF-A0A5C6D8B5-F1
#
_cell.length_a   1.000
_cell.length_b   1.000
_cell.length_c   1.000
_cell.angle_alpha   90.00
_cell.angle_beta   90.00
_cell.angle_gamma   90.00
#
_symmetry.space_group_name_H-M   'P 1'
#
loop_
_entity.id
_entity.type
_entity.pdbx_description
1 polymer ?
#
loop_
_entity_poly.entity_id
_entity_poly.type
_entity_poly.pdbx_seq_one_letter_code
_entity_poly.pdbx_strand_id
1 'polypeptide(L)'
;MIADQMDRNQASKILSMRERPGKVNEHNSCVPRDNRLDECEKEAILDYYQSHCQDGYRRLIFIMLDEDIVAVSSSGVYRELAKMRKEAV
;
A
#
# COMPACT_ATOMS: atom_id res chain seq x y z
N MET A 1 9.71 56.00 -8.31
CA MET A 1 9.55 54.93 -9.32
C MET A 1 10.58 53.80 -9.15
N ILE A 2 10.93 53.36 -7.93
CA ILE A 2 11.80 52.17 -7.74
C ILE A 2 11.46 51.55 -6.38
N ALA A 3 10.30 50.93 -6.25
CA ALA A 3 9.97 50.11 -5.08
C ALA A 3 8.92 49.04 -5.39
N ASP A 4 8.65 48.75 -6.68
CA ASP A 4 7.53 47.89 -7.10
C ASP A 4 8.00 46.66 -7.90
N GLN A 5 9.31 46.35 -7.82
CA GLN A 5 9.96 45.33 -8.67
C GLN A 5 10.72 44.27 -7.89
N MET A 6 10.53 44.16 -6.57
CA MET A 6 11.15 43.09 -5.80
C MET A 6 10.08 42.28 -5.07
N ASP A 7 10.05 40.99 -5.43
CA ASP A 7 9.47 39.86 -4.72
C ASP A 7 8.01 39.46 -5.00
N ARG A 8 7.62 39.41 -6.28
CA ARG A 8 6.39 38.72 -6.73
C ARG A 8 6.62 37.25 -7.11
N ASN A 9 7.58 36.55 -6.50
CA ASN A 9 7.89 35.19 -6.95
C ASN A 9 8.08 34.14 -5.85
N GLN A 10 7.30 34.23 -4.78
CA GLN A 10 7.12 33.09 -3.88
C GLN A 10 5.77 33.15 -3.16
N ALA A 11 4.66 33.11 -3.92
CA ALA A 11 3.41 32.65 -3.33
C ALA A 11 3.67 31.22 -2.81
N SER A 12 3.79 31.10 -1.48
CA SER A 12 4.23 29.86 -0.84
C SER A 12 3.40 28.66 -1.32
N LYS A 13 4.03 27.49 -1.39
CA LYS A 13 3.34 26.23 -1.76
C LYS A 13 2.06 26.00 -0.94
N ILE A 14 2.00 26.52 0.28
CA ILE A 14 0.84 26.49 1.18
C ILE A 14 -0.34 27.33 0.63
N LEU A 15 -0.07 28.53 0.09
CA LEU A 15 -1.10 29.39 -0.48
C LEU A 15 -1.66 28.80 -1.78
N SER A 16 -0.80 28.26 -2.65
CA SER A 16 -1.26 27.60 -3.88
C SER A 16 -2.02 26.30 -3.64
N MET A 17 -1.84 25.64 -2.48
CA MET A 17 -2.62 24.46 -2.07
C MET A 17 -4.04 24.79 -1.63
N ARG A 18 -4.29 25.98 -1.05
CA ARG A 18 -5.64 26.43 -0.64
C ARG A 18 -6.61 26.60 -1.81
N GLU A 19 -6.09 26.80 -3.03
CA GLU A 19 -6.88 26.99 -4.27
C GLU A 19 -7.11 25.70 -5.06
N ARG A 20 -6.75 24.54 -4.49
CA ARG A 20 -6.89 23.22 -5.11
C ARG A 20 -7.95 22.28 -4.53
N PRO A 21 -8.95 22.69 -3.71
CA PRO A 21 -10.08 21.81 -3.39
C PRO A 21 -10.74 21.29 -4.67
N GLY A 22 -10.82 19.97 -4.83
CA GLY A 22 -11.43 19.33 -6.01
C GLY A 22 -10.58 19.28 -7.28
N LYS A 23 -9.34 19.82 -7.29
CA LYS A 23 -8.44 19.70 -8.45
C LYS A 23 -7.73 18.34 -8.46
N VAL A 24 -7.78 17.64 -9.59
CA VAL A 24 -7.06 16.38 -9.80
C VAL A 24 -5.56 16.65 -9.85
N ASN A 25 -4.77 15.89 -9.07
CA ASN A 25 -3.32 15.99 -9.10
C ASN A 25 -2.75 15.05 -10.16
N GLU A 26 -2.43 15.61 -11.32
CA GLU A 26 -1.87 14.89 -12.48
C GLU A 26 -0.37 14.56 -12.35
N HIS A 27 0.26 14.95 -11.25
CA HIS A 27 1.69 14.68 -10.99
C HIS A 27 1.95 13.30 -10.36
N ASN A 28 0.91 12.52 -10.09
CA ASN A 28 1.10 11.13 -9.73
C ASN A 28 1.41 10.37 -11.02
N SER A 29 2.68 10.36 -11.42
CA SER A 29 3.18 9.41 -12.43
C SER A 29 2.71 8.00 -12.08
N CYS A 30 2.65 7.09 -13.06
CA CYS A 30 2.32 5.68 -12.81
C CYS A 30 3.08 5.17 -11.59
N VAL A 31 2.37 5.03 -10.46
CA VAL A 31 2.94 4.44 -9.26
C VAL A 31 3.10 2.97 -9.63
N PRO A 32 4.31 2.40 -9.62
CA PRO A 32 4.50 0.98 -9.86
C PRO A 32 3.96 0.26 -8.61
N ARG A 33 2.65 0.09 -8.57
CA ARG A 33 1.91 -0.45 -7.41
C ARG A 33 1.59 -1.93 -7.58
N ASP A 34 2.28 -2.59 -8.50
CA ASP A 34 2.17 -4.01 -8.70
C ASP A 34 3.19 -4.73 -7.81
N ASN A 35 2.98 -4.64 -6.50
CA ASN A 35 3.59 -5.57 -5.52
C ASN A 35 2.85 -6.92 -5.61
N ARG A 36 2.74 -7.45 -6.83
CA ARG A 36 1.83 -8.54 -7.16
C ARG A 36 2.49 -9.82 -6.68
N LEU A 37 1.94 -10.38 -5.59
CA LEU A 37 2.19 -11.77 -5.22
C LEU A 37 1.76 -12.64 -6.40
N ASP A 38 2.57 -13.63 -6.71
CA ASP A 38 2.20 -14.66 -7.68
C ASP A 38 0.94 -15.40 -7.17
N GLU A 39 0.17 -15.99 -8.07
CA GLU A 39 -1.00 -16.76 -7.71
C GLU A 39 -0.63 -17.94 -6.81
N CYS A 40 0.49 -18.62 -7.10
CA CYS A 40 1.01 -19.71 -6.27
C CYS A 40 1.35 -19.25 -4.85
N GLU A 41 1.90 -18.04 -4.69
CA GLU A 41 2.20 -17.49 -3.36
C GLU A 41 0.92 -17.20 -2.58
N LYS A 42 -0.12 -16.69 -3.24
CA LYS A 42 -1.42 -16.44 -2.60
C LYS A 42 -2.07 -17.73 -2.14
N GLU A 43 -2.10 -18.75 -3.00
CA GLU A 43 -2.65 -20.07 -2.68
C GLU A 43 -1.93 -20.67 -1.47
N ALA A 44 -0.59 -20.67 -1.47
CA ALA A 44 0.20 -21.15 -0.34
C ALA A 44 -0.12 -20.40 0.97
N ILE A 45 -0.29 -19.07 0.93
CA ILE A 45 -0.68 -18.29 2.11
C ILE A 45 -2.07 -18.69 2.62
N LEU A 46 -3.04 -18.88 1.71
CA LEU A 46 -4.42 -19.22 2.07
C LEU A 46 -4.52 -20.64 2.64
N ASP A 47 -3.82 -21.61 2.05
CA ASP A 47 -3.77 -22.99 2.52
C ASP A 47 -3.09 -23.09 3.89
N TYR A 48 -1.98 -22.36 4.06
CA TYR A 48 -1.28 -22.32 5.33
C TYR A 48 -2.11 -21.64 6.42
N TYR A 49 -2.85 -20.60 6.08
CA TYR A 49 -3.75 -19.93 7.02
C TYR A 49 -4.93 -20.82 7.45
N GLN A 50 -5.46 -21.67 6.56
CA GLN A 50 -6.54 -22.60 6.92
C GLN A 50 -6.12 -23.61 7.98
N SER A 51 -4.86 -24.08 7.93
CA SER A 51 -4.31 -25.01 8.92
C SER A 51 -3.86 -24.33 10.23
N HIS A 52 -3.57 -23.01 10.20
CA HIS A 52 -3.01 -22.26 11.33
C HIS A 52 -3.84 -21.02 11.72
N CYS A 53 -5.17 -21.09 11.58
CA CYS A 53 -6.05 -19.94 11.73
C CYS A 53 -6.04 -19.27 13.12
N GLN A 54 -5.58 -19.98 14.15
CA GLN A 54 -5.52 -19.49 15.54
C GLN A 54 -4.28 -18.64 15.84
N ASP A 55 -3.22 -18.74 15.01
CA ASP A 55 -1.93 -18.11 15.27
C ASP A 55 -1.88 -16.62 14.92
N GLY A 56 -2.85 -16.16 14.15
CA GLY A 56 -2.91 -14.79 13.65
C GLY A 56 -1.88 -14.52 12.55
N TYR A 57 -2.24 -13.60 11.64
CA TYR A 57 -1.50 -13.37 10.39
C TYR A 57 -0.02 -12.96 10.57
N ARG A 58 0.35 -12.32 11.69
CA ARG A 58 1.73 -11.89 11.93
C ARG A 58 2.65 -13.05 12.27
N ARG A 59 2.18 -13.98 13.10
CA ARG A 59 2.95 -15.17 13.49
C ARG A 59 3.12 -16.09 12.28
N LEU A 60 2.06 -16.25 11.49
CA LEU A 60 2.04 -17.05 10.27
C LEU A 60 3.20 -16.72 9.33
N ILE A 61 3.57 -15.44 9.18
CA ILE A 61 4.66 -14.99 8.29
C ILE A 61 6.01 -15.56 8.70
N PHE A 62 6.31 -15.55 10.00
CA PHE A 62 7.59 -16.06 10.49
C PHE A 62 7.65 -17.58 10.36
N ILE A 63 6.54 -18.27 10.60
CA ILE A 63 6.49 -19.72 10.43
C ILE A 63 6.63 -20.11 8.95
N MET A 64 5.90 -19.45 8.04
CA MET A 64 6.05 -19.67 6.60
C MET A 64 7.48 -19.37 6.10
N LEU A 65 8.17 -18.42 6.73
CA LEU A 65 9.55 -18.10 6.42
C LEU A 65 10.53 -19.16 6.94
N ASP A 66 10.33 -19.62 8.18
CA ASP A 66 11.17 -20.66 8.81
C ASP A 66 10.98 -22.04 8.13
N GLU A 67 9.77 -22.32 7.65
CA GLU A 67 9.42 -23.57 6.93
C GLU A 67 9.68 -23.49 5.42
N ASP A 68 10.27 -22.40 4.93
CA ASP A 68 10.62 -22.18 3.51
C ASP A 68 9.41 -22.33 2.55
N ILE A 69 8.23 -21.90 2.99
CA ILE A 69 6.99 -21.95 2.21
C ILE A 69 6.93 -20.74 1.27
N VAL A 70 6.85 -19.53 1.82
CA VAL A 70 6.68 -18.27 1.07
C VAL A 70 7.27 -17.09 1.86
N ALA A 71 8.10 -16.27 1.20
CA ALA A 71 8.72 -15.08 1.80
C ALA A 71 7.97 -13.80 1.42
N VAL A 72 7.04 -13.36 2.28
CA VAL A 72 6.13 -12.23 1.98
C VAL A 72 6.03 -11.19 3.08
N SER A 73 5.72 -9.96 2.68
CA SER A 73 5.47 -8.88 3.64
C SER A 73 4.15 -9.07 4.40
N SER A 74 4.10 -8.59 5.64
CA SER A 74 2.90 -8.64 6.48
C SER A 74 1.69 -7.92 5.89
N SER A 75 1.94 -6.85 5.14
CA SER A 75 0.90 -6.10 4.43
C SER A 75 0.30 -6.91 3.27
N GLY A 76 1.11 -7.73 2.60
CA GLY A 76 0.68 -8.64 1.55
C GLY A 76 -0.29 -9.69 2.10
N VAL A 77 0.15 -10.44 3.11
CA VAL A 77 -0.67 -11.47 3.78
C VAL A 77 -1.97 -10.90 4.31
N TYR A 78 -1.94 -9.77 5.01
CA TYR A 78 -3.16 -9.14 5.54
C TYR A 78 -4.18 -8.82 4.44
N ARG A 79 -3.72 -8.29 3.29
CA ARG A 79 -4.58 -7.96 2.16
C ARG A 79 -5.22 -9.20 1.55
N GLU A 80 -4.47 -10.28 1.35
CA GLU A 80 -5.02 -11.52 0.77
C GLU A 80 -6.04 -12.16 1.74
N LEU A 81 -5.74 -12.21 3.04
CA LEU A 81 -6.70 -12.68 4.06
C LEU A 81 -7.94 -11.79 4.14
N ALA A 82 -7.80 -10.48 3.93
CA ALA A 82 -8.94 -9.57 3.87
C ALA A 82 -9.82 -9.79 2.62
N LYS A 83 -9.24 -10.20 1.49
CA LYS A 83 -10.02 -10.60 0.30
C LYS A 83 -10.76 -11.92 0.55
N MET A 84 -10.05 -12.95 1.02
CA MET A 84 -10.64 -14.24 1.38
C MET A 84 -11.85 -14.09 2.31
N ARG A 85 -11.74 -13.25 3.36
CA ARG A 85 -12.87 -12.98 4.26
C ARG A 85 -14.05 -12.28 3.60
N LYS A 86 -13.83 -11.45 2.58
CA LYS A 86 -14.92 -10.82 1.83
C LYS A 86 -15.61 -11.79 0.89
N GLU A 87 -14.89 -12.77 0.37
CA GLU A 87 -15.43 -13.81 -0.52
C GLU A 87 -16.19 -14.89 0.25
N ALA A 88 -15.88 -15.08 1.54
CA ALA A 88 -16.59 -16.00 2.42
C ALA A 88 -17.92 -15.46 3.00
N VAL A 89 -18.29 -14.21 2.71
CA VAL A 89 -19.53 -13.53 3.14
C VAL A 89 -20.44 -13.34 1.94
#